data_AF-A0A7Y9IEZ8-F1
#
_entry.id   AF-A0A7Y9IEZ8-F1
#
_cell.length_a   1.000
_cell.length_b   1.000
_cell.length_c   1.000
_cell.angle_alpha   90.00
_cell.angle_beta   90.00
_cell.angle_gamma   90.00
#
_symmetry.space_group_name_H-M   'P 1'
#
loop_
_entity.id
_entity.type
_entity.pdbx_description
1 polymer ?
#
loop_
_entity_poly.entity_id
_entity_poly.type
_entity_poly.pdbx_seq_one_letter_code
_entity_poly.pdbx_strand_id
1 'polypeptide(L)'
;MVRSHPGSHLVNVSSLFGLIAPAGQAAYATSKFAVRGFTESLRAERTPAVGVTVVHPGGIRTGIAPTVPDLLARITPGHYPAALSLLLNRRRWAR
;
A
#
# COMPACT_ATOMS: atom_id res chain seq x y z
N MET A 1 -0.75 -23.39 5.14
CA MET A 1 -2.01 -23.56 4.40
C MET A 1 -3.16 -23.20 5.34
N VAL A 2 -4.03 -22.24 4.99
CA VAL A 2 -5.22 -21.92 5.81
C VAL A 2 -6.16 -23.14 5.80
N ARG A 3 -6.64 -23.59 6.96
CA ARG A 3 -7.65 -24.67 7.01
C ARG A 3 -8.96 -24.13 6.45
N SER A 4 -9.50 -24.77 5.42
CA SER A 4 -10.76 -24.38 4.79
C SER A 4 -11.96 -24.83 5.63
N HIS A 5 -12.66 -23.87 6.22
CA HIS A 5 -14.00 -24.03 6.78
C HIS A 5 -14.95 -23.00 6.13
N PRO A 6 -16.26 -23.26 6.10
CA PRO A 6 -17.23 -22.27 5.61
C PRO A 6 -17.00 -20.90 6.28
N GLY A 7 -16.82 -19.86 5.47
CA GLY A 7 -16.54 -18.49 5.95
C GLY A 7 -15.06 -18.15 6.17
N SER A 8 -14.12 -19.04 5.83
CA SER A 8 -12.68 -18.73 5.91
C SER A 8 -12.30 -17.64 4.92
N HIS A 9 -11.41 -16.72 5.32
CA HIS A 9 -10.95 -15.63 4.45
C HIS A 9 -9.46 -15.36 4.64
N LEU A 10 -8.70 -15.36 3.55
CA LEU A 10 -7.29 -14.96 3.52
C LEU A 10 -7.19 -13.49 3.08
N VAL A 11 -6.61 -12.65 3.93
CA VAL A 11 -6.37 -11.23 3.63
C VAL A 11 -4.87 -10.96 3.64
N ASN A 12 -4.33 -10.58 2.48
CA ASN A 12 -2.95 -10.12 2.35
C ASN A 12 -2.88 -8.59 2.36
N VAL A 13 -1.84 -8.05 2.97
CA VAL A 13 -1.61 -6.60 3.03
C VAL A 13 -0.44 -6.22 2.13
N SER A 14 -0.77 -5.59 1.00
CA SER A 14 0.20 -5.00 0.08
C SER A 14 0.49 -3.55 0.51
N SER A 15 0.43 -2.61 -0.43
CA SER A 15 0.72 -1.18 -0.31
C SER A 15 0.19 -0.49 -1.56
N LEU A 16 0.02 0.83 -1.51
CA LEU A 16 -0.03 1.67 -2.72
C LEU A 16 1.14 1.35 -3.67
N PHE A 17 2.31 0.99 -3.15
CA PHE A 17 3.48 0.63 -3.96
C PHE A 17 3.41 -0.80 -4.54
N GLY A 18 2.33 -1.53 -4.28
CA GLY A 18 1.95 -2.72 -5.04
C GLY A 18 1.11 -2.41 -6.29
N LEU A 19 0.85 -1.11 -6.54
CA LEU A 19 0.15 -0.60 -7.71
C LEU A 19 1.01 0.39 -8.52
N ILE A 20 1.87 1.16 -7.85
CA ILE A 20 2.83 2.10 -8.47
C ILE A 20 4.27 1.82 -8.01
N ALA A 21 5.26 2.18 -8.81
CA ALA A 21 6.68 1.95 -8.50
C ALA A 21 7.52 3.25 -8.59
N PRO A 22 7.48 4.11 -7.55
CA PRO A 22 8.28 5.32 -7.52
C PRO A 22 9.79 5.04 -7.51
N ALA A 23 10.58 5.96 -8.08
CA ALA A 23 12.04 5.87 -8.06
C ALA A 23 12.59 5.79 -6.63
N GLY A 24 13.67 5.03 -6.44
CA GLY A 24 14.29 4.84 -5.12
C GLY A 24 13.55 3.86 -4.19
N GLN A 25 12.45 3.24 -4.64
CA GLN A 25 11.67 2.28 -3.86
C GLN A 25 11.63 0.88 -4.49
N ALA A 26 12.59 0.55 -5.36
CA ALA A 26 12.59 -0.68 -6.17
C ALA A 26 12.33 -1.96 -5.35
N ALA A 27 13.11 -2.22 -4.31
CA ALA A 27 12.94 -3.43 -3.50
C ALA A 27 11.57 -3.49 -2.80
N TYR A 28 11.12 -2.37 -2.21
CA TYR A 28 9.85 -2.31 -1.52
C TYR A 28 8.68 -2.45 -2.50
N ALA A 29 8.68 -1.71 -3.62
CA ALA A 29 7.68 -1.81 -4.66
C ALA A 29 7.61 -3.25 -5.20
N THR A 30 8.73 -3.84 -5.62
CA THR A 30 8.79 -5.22 -6.12
C THR A 30 8.17 -6.21 -5.12
N SER A 31 8.51 -6.12 -3.83
CA SER A 31 7.92 -7.00 -2.82
C SER A 31 6.39 -6.83 -2.71
N LYS A 32 5.88 -5.60 -2.84
CA LYS A 32 4.44 -5.30 -2.72
C LYS A 32 3.66 -5.66 -3.99
N PHE A 33 4.28 -5.57 -5.17
CA PHE A 33 3.76 -6.16 -6.41
C PHE A 33 3.71 -7.68 -6.32
N ALA A 34 4.75 -8.33 -5.77
CA ALA A 34 4.77 -9.78 -5.59
C ALA A 34 3.63 -10.26 -4.68
N VAL A 35 3.37 -9.56 -3.57
CA VAL A 35 2.21 -9.87 -2.70
C VAL A 35 0.89 -9.75 -3.45
N ARG A 36 0.73 -8.72 -4.30
CA ARG A 36 -0.47 -8.55 -5.13
C ARG A 36 -0.62 -9.71 -6.10
N GLY A 37 0.40 -9.98 -6.93
CA GLY A 37 0.39 -11.05 -7.92
C GLY A 37 0.14 -12.42 -7.29
N PHE A 38 0.78 -12.71 -6.16
CA PHE A 38 0.54 -13.91 -5.38
C PHE A 38 -0.93 -14.04 -4.95
N THR A 39 -1.52 -12.95 -4.45
CA THR A 39 -2.92 -12.97 -3.99
C THR A 39 -3.90 -13.12 -5.16
N GLU A 40 -3.58 -12.54 -6.32
CA GLU A 40 -4.38 -12.68 -7.53
C GLU A 40 -4.30 -14.11 -8.11
N SER A 41 -3.11 -14.71 -8.14
CA SER A 41 -2.93 -16.12 -8.53
C SER A 41 -3.70 -17.06 -7.60
N LEU A 42 -3.54 -16.87 -6.28
CA LEU A 42 -4.30 -17.64 -5.29
C LEU A 42 -5.81 -17.48 -5.44
N ARG A 43 -6.29 -16.29 -5.81
CA ARG A 43 -7.73 -16.08 -6.03
C ARG A 43 -8.24 -16.88 -7.23
N ALA A 44 -7.41 -17.12 -8.24
CA ALA A 44 -7.76 -17.93 -9.41
C ALA A 44 -7.71 -19.44 -9.09
N GLU A 45 -6.80 -19.87 -8.21
CA GLU A 45 -6.58 -21.29 -7.88
C GLU A 45 -7.40 -21.79 -6.67
N ARG A 46 -7.98 -20.87 -5.87
CA ARG A 46 -8.66 -21.22 -4.62
C ARG A 46 -9.89 -22.13 -4.81
N THR A 47 -10.22 -22.87 -3.76
CA THR A 47 -11.56 -23.47 -3.63
C THR A 47 -12.60 -22.39 -3.28
N PRO A 48 -13.88 -22.56 -3.65
CA PRO A 48 -14.93 -21.56 -3.38
C PRO A 48 -15.13 -21.24 -1.88
N ALA A 49 -14.79 -22.19 -1.00
CA ALA A 49 -15.00 -22.11 0.45
C ALA A 49 -14.12 -21.08 1.18
N VAL A 50 -13.05 -20.56 0.54
CA VAL A 50 -12.12 -19.61 1.16
C VAL A 50 -12.13 -18.30 0.39
N GLY A 51 -12.54 -17.19 0.99
CA GLY A 51 -12.41 -15.86 0.40
C GLY A 51 -10.94 -15.41 0.35
N VAL A 52 -10.56 -14.63 -0.67
CA VAL A 52 -9.19 -14.11 -0.82
C VAL A 52 -9.22 -12.63 -1.19
N THR A 53 -8.60 -11.77 -0.37
CA THR A 53 -8.54 -10.31 -0.57
C THR A 53 -7.11 -9.81 -0.42
N VAL A 54 -6.74 -8.82 -1.23
CA VAL A 54 -5.53 -8.01 -1.03
C VAL A 54 -5.95 -6.58 -0.71
N VAL A 55 -5.32 -5.98 0.30
CA VAL A 55 -5.54 -4.57 0.67
C VAL A 55 -4.29 -3.76 0.31
N HIS A 56 -4.51 -2.55 -0.20
CA HIS A 56 -3.44 -1.62 -0.61
C HIS A 56 -3.48 -0.32 0.20
N PRO A 57 -2.94 -0.30 1.42
CA PRO A 57 -2.91 0.93 2.21
C PRO A 57 -2.03 2.01 1.56
N GLY A 58 -2.50 3.25 1.61
CA GLY A 58 -1.72 4.45 1.25
C GLY A 58 -0.93 5.00 2.44
N GLY A 59 -0.90 6.34 2.57
CA GLY A 59 -0.21 7.06 3.64
C GLY A 59 -0.86 6.89 5.01
N ILE A 60 -0.75 5.70 5.59
CA ILE A 60 -1.16 5.38 6.96
C ILE A 60 0.04 5.36 7.89
N ARG A 61 -0.16 5.82 9.13
CA ARG A 61 0.89 5.87 10.15
C ARG A 61 1.35 4.46 10.53
N THR A 62 2.56 4.11 10.11
CA THR A 62 3.23 2.84 10.43
C THR A 62 4.71 3.09 10.74
N GLY A 63 5.43 2.11 11.27
CA GLY A 63 6.89 2.22 11.43
C GLY A 63 7.67 2.36 10.11
N ILE A 64 7.03 2.14 8.96
CA ILE A 64 7.64 2.24 7.62
C ILE A 64 7.54 3.68 7.08
N ALA A 65 6.40 4.34 7.34
CA ALA A 65 6.13 5.74 7.04
C ALA A 65 5.29 6.32 8.21
N PRO A 66 5.93 6.98 9.18
CA PRO A 66 5.25 7.50 10.36
C PRO A 66 4.23 8.59 10.02
N THR A 67 4.47 9.34 8.95
CA THR A 67 3.59 10.44 8.53
C THR A 67 3.35 10.44 7.02
N VAL A 68 2.29 11.14 6.59
CA VAL A 68 2.00 11.36 5.16
C VAL A 68 3.16 12.10 4.45
N PRO A 69 3.78 13.15 5.03
CA PRO A 69 5.01 13.73 4.48
C PRO A 69 6.14 12.73 4.22
N ASP A 70 6.36 11.77 5.12
CA ASP A 70 7.40 10.73 4.92
C ASP A 70 7.07 9.84 3.73
N LEU A 71 5.80 9.51 3.52
CA LEU A 71 5.37 8.77 2.34
C LEU A 71 5.60 9.58 1.06
N LEU A 72 5.22 10.86 1.06
CA LEU A 72 5.45 11.72 -0.09
C LEU A 72 6.94 11.76 -0.42
N ALA A 73 7.81 11.94 0.58
CA ALA A 73 9.26 11.97 0.40
C ALA A 73 9.81 10.74 -0.33
N ARG A 74 9.16 9.58 -0.13
CA ARG A 74 9.50 8.31 -0.80
C ARG A 74 8.96 8.19 -2.23
N ILE A 75 7.87 8.89 -2.57
CA ILE A 75 7.27 8.86 -3.92
C ILE A 75 7.96 9.85 -4.85
N THR A 76 8.53 10.94 -4.31
CA THR A 76 9.17 11.98 -5.11
C THR A 76 10.53 12.38 -4.54
N PRO A 77 11.58 11.58 -4.77
CA PRO A 77 12.93 11.98 -4.40
C PRO A 77 13.35 13.19 -5.25
N GLY A 78 13.56 14.36 -4.64
CA GLY A 78 14.18 15.52 -5.27
C GLY A 78 13.27 16.66 -5.79
N HIS A 79 11.93 16.63 -5.61
CA HIS A 79 11.03 17.69 -6.10
C HIS A 79 10.19 18.42 -5.02
N TYR A 80 10.78 18.73 -3.86
CA TYR A 80 10.09 19.60 -2.88
C TYR A 80 10.49 21.06 -3.09
N PRO A 81 9.60 21.93 -3.64
CA PRO A 81 9.33 23.12 -2.83
C PRO A 81 7.90 23.72 -2.84
N ALA A 82 7.01 23.48 -3.81
CA ALA A 82 5.81 24.34 -3.94
C ALA A 82 4.49 23.72 -3.42
N ALA A 83 4.13 22.52 -3.89
CA ALA A 83 2.82 21.94 -3.64
C ALA A 83 2.63 21.48 -2.18
N LEU A 84 3.70 20.99 -1.52
CA LEU A 84 3.64 20.52 -0.14
C LEU A 84 3.51 21.68 0.86
N SER A 85 4.15 22.83 0.60
CA SER A 85 4.01 24.06 1.38
C SER A 85 2.56 24.59 1.34
N LEU A 86 1.86 24.38 0.22
CA LEU A 86 0.44 24.70 0.06
C LEU A 86 -0.48 23.72 0.79
N LEU A 87 -0.16 22.43 0.78
CA LEU A 87 -0.96 21.37 1.43
C LEU A 87 -0.80 21.35 2.95
N LEU A 88 0.41 21.61 3.44
CA LEU A 88 0.75 21.61 4.88
C LEU A 88 0.52 22.96 5.57
N ASN A 89 0.09 24.00 4.85
CA ASN A 89 -0.25 25.27 5.47
C ASN A 89 -1.52 25.11 6.33
N ARG A 90 -1.29 24.89 7.63
CA ARG A 90 -2.36 24.75 8.64
C ARG A 90 -3.32 25.95 8.69
N ARG A 91 -2.95 27.12 8.14
CA ARG A 91 -3.83 28.30 8.07
C ARG A 91 -5.00 28.17 7.07
N ARG A 92 -4.95 27.23 6.11
CA ARG A 92 -6.05 27.01 5.15
C ARG A 92 -7.21 26.16 5.70
N TRP A 93 -6.97 25.42 6.78
CA TRP A 93 -7.94 24.46 7.35
C TRP A 93 -8.55 24.94 8.68
N ALA A 94 -8.27 26.19 9.07
CA ALA A 94 -8.75 26.80 10.31
C ALA A 94 -9.86 27.86 10.05
N ARG A 95 -10.59 27.75 8.93
CA ARG A 95 -11.81 28.52 8.66
C ARG A 95 -12.92 27.59 8.24
#